data_AF-V9LLW4-F1
#
_entry.id   AF-V9LLW4-F1
#
_cell.length_a   1.000
_cell.length_b   1.000
_cell.length_c   1.000
_cell.angle_alpha   90.00
_cell.angle_beta   90.00
_cell.angle_gamma   90.00
#
_symmetry.space_group_name_H-M   'P 1'
#
loop_
_entity.id
_entity.type
_entity.pdbx_description
1 polymer ?
#
loop_
_entity_poly.entity_id
_entity_poly.type
_entity_poly.pdbx_seq_one_letter_code
_entity_poly.pdbx_strand_id
1 'polypeptide(L)'
;TAFFHGDLHEEIYMKQPEGFEVSGKENLVCKLKKSLYGLKQAPRQWYKKFDSLMVSQGYKRTAADQCVYIKKFSSGNFIALLLYVDDML
;
A
#
# COMPACT_ATOMS: atom_id res chain seq x y z
N THR A 1 1.22 9.19 -1.52
CA THR A 1 2.45 8.45 -1.11
C THR A 1 2.16 7.06 -0.56
N ALA A 2 0.90 6.71 -0.25
CA ALA A 2 0.47 5.39 0.23
C ALA A 2 1.09 4.20 -0.53
N PHE A 3 0.96 4.18 -1.86
CA PHE A 3 1.34 3.02 -2.67
C PHE A 3 2.84 2.70 -2.70
N PHE A 4 3.72 3.62 -2.32
CA PHE A 4 5.16 3.35 -2.20
C PHE A 4 5.51 2.42 -1.05
N HIS A 5 4.60 2.24 -0.10
CA HIS A 5 4.79 1.35 1.05
C HIS A 5 4.33 -0.09 0.78
N GLY A 6 3.69 -0.34 -0.37
CA GLY A 6 3.34 -1.69 -0.81
C GLY A 6 4.59 -2.47 -1.22
N ASP A 7 4.78 -3.63 -0.61
CA ASP A 7 5.82 -4.57 -1.02
C ASP A 7 5.43 -5.26 -2.34
N LEU A 8 6.36 -5.32 -3.28
CA LEU A 8 6.17 -6.03 -4.55
C LEU A 8 6.45 -7.52 -4.33
N HIS A 9 5.48 -8.36 -4.65
CA HIS A 9 5.68 -9.81 -4.65
C HIS A 9 6.20 -10.30 -6.00
N GLU A 10 5.81 -9.62 -7.09
CA GLU A 10 6.31 -9.90 -8.43
C GLU A 10 7.54 -9.05 -8.77
N GLU A 11 8.40 -9.58 -9.64
CA GLU A 11 9.46 -8.78 -10.26
C GLU A 11 8.87 -7.96 -11.41
N ILE A 12 8.90 -6.64 -11.26
CA ILE A 12 8.33 -5.72 -12.24
C ILE A 12 9.43 -4.83 -12.79
N TYR A 13 9.47 -4.75 -14.11
CA TYR A 13 10.36 -3.90 -14.87
C TYR A 13 9.56 -2.85 -15.59
N MET A 14 10.10 -1.64 -15.68
CA MET A 14 9.55 -0.57 -16.49
C MET A 14 10.62 -0.03 -17.45
N LYS A 15 10.17 0.57 -18.55
CA LYS A 15 11.07 1.35 -19.40
C LYS A 15 11.71 2.48 -18.59
N GLN A 16 12.90 2.89 -19.01
CA GLN A 16 13.57 4.05 -18.41
C GLN A 16 12.63 5.27 -18.50
N PRO A 17 12.42 6.00 -17.40
CA PRO A 17 11.65 7.22 -17.44
C PRO A 17 12.41 8.30 -18.22
N GLU A 18 11.67 9.24 -18.78
CA GLU A 18 12.24 10.38 -19.50
C GLU A 18 13.26 11.11 -18.62
N GLY A 19 14.42 11.43 -19.19
CA GLY A 19 15.54 12.07 -18.48
C GLY A 19 16.46 11.13 -17.69
N PHE A 20 16.18 9.83 -17.62
CA PHE A 20 17.05 8.81 -17.00
C PHE A 20 17.77 7.92 -18.01
N GLU A 21 17.51 8.10 -19.30
CA GLU A 21 18.15 7.37 -20.38
C GLU A 21 19.64 7.74 -20.45
N VAL A 22 20.51 6.74 -20.47
CA VAL A 22 21.96 6.92 -20.66
C VAL A 22 22.31 6.54 -22.09
N SER A 23 23.03 7.43 -22.80
CA SER A 23 23.44 7.18 -24.17
C SER A 23 24.23 5.87 -24.30
N GLY A 24 23.85 5.03 -25.26
CA GLY A 24 24.39 3.68 -25.48
C GLY A 24 23.79 2.61 -24.56
N LYS A 25 22.82 2.96 -23.71
CA LYS A 25 22.13 2.06 -22.76
C LYS A 25 20.61 2.22 -22.83
N GLU A 26 20.09 2.63 -23.96
CA GLU A 26 18.67 2.89 -24.19
C GLU A 26 17.81 1.63 -23.98
N ASN A 27 18.38 0.44 -24.22
CA ASN A 27 17.73 -0.85 -24.03
C ASN A 27 17.62 -1.30 -22.57
N LEU A 28 18.18 -0.56 -21.60
CA LEU A 28 18.03 -0.91 -20.19
C LEU A 28 16.60 -0.67 -19.71
N VAL A 29 16.25 -1.39 -18.64
CA VAL A 29 14.96 -1.29 -17.95
C VAL A 29 15.19 -1.11 -16.46
N CYS A 30 14.28 -0.40 -15.79
CA CYS A 30 14.33 -0.19 -14.36
C CYS A 30 13.57 -1.31 -13.64
N LYS A 31 14.23 -2.02 -12.72
CA LYS A 31 13.57 -2.94 -11.80
C LYS A 31 12.94 -2.16 -10.65
N LEU A 32 11.64 -2.30 -10.46
CA LEU A 32 10.94 -1.66 -9.35
C LEU A 32 11.25 -2.40 -8.04
N LYS A 33 11.72 -1.64 -7.04
CA LYS A 33 11.96 -2.15 -5.67
C LYS A 33 10.74 -1.98 -4.75
N LYS A 34 9.83 -1.08 -5.11
CA LYS A 34 8.62 -0.73 -4.37
C LYS A 34 7.49 -0.49 -5.34
N SER A 35 6.26 -0.65 -4.85
CA SER A 35 5.07 -0.42 -5.65
C SER A 35 4.96 1.05 -6.07
N LEU A 36 4.52 1.29 -7.31
CA LEU A 36 4.38 2.60 -7.93
C LEU A 36 2.90 2.88 -8.21
N TYR A 37 2.52 4.16 -8.24
CA TYR A 37 1.19 4.55 -8.71
C TYR A 37 0.94 4.07 -10.15
N GLY A 38 -0.28 3.65 -10.45
CA GLY A 38 -0.64 3.10 -11.77
C GLY A 38 -0.35 1.61 -11.96
N LEU A 39 0.38 0.96 -11.05
CA LEU A 39 0.45 -0.50 -11.06
C LEU A 39 -0.89 -1.10 -10.61
N LYS A 40 -1.40 -2.06 -11.37
CA LYS A 40 -2.72 -2.68 -11.11
C LYS A 40 -2.82 -3.31 -9.72
N GLN A 41 -1.71 -3.87 -9.22
CA GLN A 41 -1.63 -4.51 -7.92
C GLN A 41 -1.26 -3.55 -6.77
N ALA A 42 -0.88 -2.30 -7.06
CA ALA A 42 -0.43 -1.34 -6.04
C ALA A 42 -1.47 -1.12 -4.92
N PRO A 43 -2.77 -0.90 -5.22
CA PRO A 43 -3.75 -0.68 -4.17
C PRO A 43 -3.92 -1.89 -3.26
N ARG A 44 -3.89 -3.09 -3.85
CA ARG A 44 -4.02 -4.34 -3.10
C ARG A 44 -2.82 -4.60 -2.19
N GLN A 45 -1.60 -4.35 -2.66
CA GLN A 45 -0.40 -4.56 -1.85
C GLN A 45 -0.33 -3.55 -0.70
N TRP A 46 -0.73 -2.31 -0.94
CA TRP A 46 -0.85 -1.32 0.12
C TRP A 46 -1.90 -1.72 1.16
N TYR A 47 -3.11 -2.12 0.75
CA TYR A 47 -4.17 -2.55 1.67
C TYR A 47 -3.70 -3.72 2.56
N LYS A 48 -3.04 -4.74 1.98
CA LYS A 48 -2.51 -5.88 2.75
C LYS A 48 -1.49 -5.44 3.80
N LYS A 49 -0.58 -4.52 3.44
CA LYS A 49 0.42 -3.98 4.36
C LYS A 49 -0.25 -3.22 5.50
N PHE A 50 -1.21 -2.36 5.15
CA PHE A 50 -1.97 -1.58 6.11
C PHE A 50 -2.76 -2.47 7.07
N ASP A 51 -3.52 -3.44 6.56
CA ASP A 51 -4.29 -4.40 7.35
C ASP A 51 -3.40 -5.14 8.37
N SER A 52 -2.25 -5.64 7.91
CA SER A 52 -1.29 -6.34 8.78
C SER A 52 -0.79 -5.44 9.92
N LEU A 53 -0.49 -4.17 9.61
CA LEU A 53 -0.07 -3.18 10.61
C LEU A 53 -1.19 -2.90 11.62
N MET A 54 -2.42 -2.64 11.14
CA MET A 54 -3.57 -2.35 12.00
C MET A 54 -3.87 -3.50 12.96
N VAL A 55 -3.88 -4.73 12.45
CA VAL A 55 -4.08 -5.94 13.26
C VAL A 55 -2.98 -6.08 14.31
N SER A 56 -1.71 -5.87 13.94
CA SER A 56 -0.59 -5.92 14.89
C SER A 56 -0.69 -4.87 16.01
N GLN A 57 -1.34 -3.73 15.72
CA GLN A 57 -1.61 -2.67 16.69
C GLN A 57 -2.88 -2.91 17.53
N GLY A 58 -3.57 -4.03 17.32
CA GLY A 58 -4.75 -4.44 18.08
C GLY A 58 -6.07 -3.87 17.57
N TYR A 59 -6.10 -3.30 16.35
CA TYR A 59 -7.36 -3.00 15.68
C TYR A 59 -8.00 -4.26 15.13
N LYS A 60 -9.33 -4.27 15.05
CA LYS A 60 -10.11 -5.35 14.44
C LYS A 60 -10.98 -4.78 13.33
N ARG A 61 -11.00 -5.46 12.18
CA ARG A 61 -11.94 -5.15 11.09
C ARG A 61 -13.36 -5.48 11.50
N THR A 62 -14.31 -4.69 11.01
CA THR A 62 -15.73 -5.02 11.18
C THR A 62 -16.16 -6.10 10.19
N ALA A 63 -17.15 -6.91 10.57
CA ALA A 63 -17.73 -7.89 9.66
C ALA A 63 -18.62 -7.24 8.58
N ALA A 64 -19.17 -6.06 8.88
CA ALA A 64 -20.01 -5.30 7.96
C ALA A 64 -19.17 -4.65 6.84
N ASP A 65 -17.98 -4.15 7.17
CA ASP A 65 -17.09 -3.48 6.23
C ASP A 65 -15.60 -3.74 6.56
N GLN A 66 -14.86 -4.27 5.58
CA GLN A 66 -13.42 -4.58 5.66
C GLN A 66 -12.52 -3.33 5.62
N CYS A 67 -13.08 -2.17 5.32
CA CYS A 67 -12.42 -0.87 5.35
C CYS A 67 -12.54 -0.18 6.72
N VAL A 68 -13.37 -0.72 7.63
CA VAL A 68 -13.58 -0.14 8.96
C VAL A 68 -12.83 -0.94 10.02
N TYR A 69 -11.99 -0.25 10.78
CA TYR A 69 -11.18 -0.78 11.86
C TYR A 69 -11.63 -0.20 13.20
N ILE A 70 -11.80 -1.06 14.21
CA ILE A 70 -12.19 -0.64 15.56
C ILE A 70 -11.17 -1.16 16.56
N LYS A 71 -10.70 -0.27 17.44
CA LYS A 71 -9.93 -0.62 18.62
C LYS A 71 -10.68 -0.17 19.86
N LYS A 72 -11.03 -1.13 20.72
CA LYS A 72 -11.73 -0.88 21.99
C LYS A 72 -10.72 -0.86 23.13
N PHE A 73 -10.94 0.03 24.09
CA PHE A 73 -10.11 0.17 25.29
C PHE A 73 -10.88 -0.33 26.52
N SER A 74 -10.14 -0.72 27.57
CA SER A 74 -10.71 -1.20 28.82
C SER A 74 -11.57 -0.15 29.53
N SER A 75 -11.35 1.14 29.26
CA SER A 75 -12.16 2.24 29.77
C SER A 75 -13.55 2.35 29.13
N GLY A 76 -13.88 1.52 28.15
CA GLY A 76 -15.13 1.59 27.39
C GLY A 76 -15.06 2.50 26.14
N ASN A 77 -13.99 3.29 26.00
CA ASN A 77 -13.76 4.11 24.80
C ASN A 77 -13.36 3.24 23.60
N PHE A 78 -13.54 3.78 22.39
CA PHE A 78 -13.05 3.14 21.17
C PHE A 78 -12.54 4.18 20.15
N ILE A 79 -11.68 3.71 19.26
CA ILE A 79 -11.29 4.43 18.04
C ILE A 79 -11.89 3.64 16.86
N ALA A 80 -12.59 4.33 15.99
CA ALA A 80 -12.98 3.85 14.68
C ALA A 80 -12.09 4.54 13.63
N LEU A 81 -11.64 3.77 12.65
CA LEU A 81 -10.84 4.26 11.53
C LEU A 81 -11.43 3.69 10.25
N LEU A 82 -11.65 4.55 9.26
CA LEU A 82 -12.19 4.19 7.96
C LEU A 82 -11.11 4.42 6.89
N LEU A 83 -10.89 3.39 6.07
CA LEU A 83 -9.88 3.39 5.02
C LEU A 83 -10.55 3.41 3.64
N TYR A 84 -10.33 4.45 2.84
CA TYR A 84 -10.84 4.52 1.48
C TYR A 84 -9.69 4.72 0.48
N VAL A 85 -9.30 3.63 -0.19
CA VAL A 85 -8.22 3.58 -1.20
C VAL A 85 -6.85 4.00 -0.70
N ASP A 86 -6.61 5.28 -0.44
CA ASP A 86 -5.41 5.83 0.19
C ASP A 86 -5.72 6.94 1.23
N ASP A 87 -6.99 7.28 1.40
CA ASP A 87 -7.49 8.23 2.39
C ASP A 87 -7.90 7.51 3.70
N MET A 88 -7.77 8.22 4.81
CA MET A 88 -8.08 7.74 6.15
C MET A 88 -8.91 8.77 6.92
N LEU A 89 -9.97 8.31 7.59
CA LEU A 89 -10.81 9.09 8.51
C LEU A 89 -10.82 8.45 9.89
#